data_AF-A0A9X9AHD3-F1
#
_entry.id   AF-A0A9X9AHD3-F1
#
_cell.length_a   1.000
_cell.length_b   1.000
_cell.length_c   1.000
_cell.angle_alpha   90.00
_cell.angle_beta   90.00
_cell.angle_gamma   90.00
#
_symmetry.space_group_name_H-M   'P 1'
#
loop_
_entity.id
_entity.type
_entity.pdbx_description
1 polymer ?
#
loop_
_entity_poly.entity_id
_entity_poly.type
_entity_poly.pdbx_seq_one_letter_code
_entity_poly.pdbx_strand_id
1 'polypeptide(L)' 'SDDTVFQAGSISKSLTAWGILHLVDEGRLLLDDPVGKYLTKWKLSNLEFNNNEVTIRRLLSHTAGLSAHKGYL' A
#
# COMPACT_ATOMS: atom_id res chain seq x y z
N SER A 1 -12.89 -27.70 13.09
CA SER A 1 -13.41 -28.23 11.83
C SER A 1 -12.53 -27.68 10.73
N ASP A 2 -12.43 -28.36 9.58
CA ASP A 2 -11.63 -27.84 8.44
C ASP A 2 -12.21 -26.51 7.90
N ASP A 3 -13.48 -26.22 8.22
CA ASP A 3 -14.17 -24.96 7.86
C ASP A 3 -14.13 -23.87 8.94
N THR A 4 -13.27 -24.00 9.96
CA THR A 4 -13.18 -22.98 11.00
C THR A 4 -12.56 -21.70 10.42
N VAL A 5 -13.30 -20.59 10.46
CA VAL A 5 -12.86 -19.28 9.95
C VAL A 5 -11.98 -18.56 10.97
N PHE A 6 -10.89 -17.94 10.50
CA PHE A 6 -9.98 -17.13 11.30
C PHE A 6 -9.86 -15.71 10.73
N GLN A 7 -9.46 -14.77 11.59
CA GLN A 7 -9.07 -13.44 11.12
C GLN A 7 -7.76 -13.53 10.35
N ALA A 8 -7.75 -13.07 9.10
CA ALA A 8 -6.57 -13.15 8.23
C ALA A 8 -5.37 -12.33 8.74
N GLY A 9 -5.61 -11.24 9.48
CA GLY A 9 -4.54 -10.39 10.01
C GLY A 9 -3.54 -9.98 8.92
N SER A 10 -2.25 -10.06 9.23
CA SER A 10 -1.19 -9.72 8.27
C SER A 10 -1.03 -10.70 7.11
N ILE A 11 -1.62 -11.90 7.14
CA ILE A 11 -1.59 -12.84 6.01
C ILE A 11 -2.31 -12.23 4.79
N SER A 12 -3.28 -11.34 5.02
CA SER A 12 -3.95 -10.58 3.95
C SER A 12 -3.00 -9.75 3.07
N LYS A 13 -1.82 -9.35 3.58
CA LYS A 13 -0.86 -8.53 2.83
C LYS A 13 -0.35 -9.23 1.58
N SER A 14 -0.10 -10.54 1.65
CA SER A 14 0.38 -11.32 0.50
C SER A 14 -0.66 -11.34 -0.62
N LEU A 15 -1.94 -11.52 -0.29
CA LEU A 15 -3.03 -11.46 -1.26
C LEU A 15 -3.16 -10.06 -1.87
N THR A 16 -3.08 -9.01 -1.05
CA THR A 16 -3.10 -7.61 -1.54
C THR A 16 -1.92 -7.32 -2.45
N ALA A 17 -0.71 -7.76 -2.10
CA ALA A 17 0.49 -7.59 -2.92
C ALA A 17 0.34 -8.30 -4.28
N TRP A 18 -0.20 -9.53 -4.27
CA TRP A 18 -0.51 -10.25 -5.51
C TRP A 18 -1.50 -9.46 -6.39
N GLY A 19 -2.59 -8.94 -5.81
CA GLY A 19 -3.57 -8.14 -6.57
C GLY A 19 -2.97 -6.88 -7.18
N ILE A 20 -2.08 -6.19 -6.45
CA ILE A 20 -1.36 -5.02 -6.98
C ILE A 20 -0.41 -5.42 -8.12
N LEU A 21 0.36 -6.50 -7.95
CA LEU A 21 1.28 -6.97 -9.00
C LEU A 21 0.54 -7.46 -10.24
N HIS A 22 -0.65 -8.02 -10.10
CA HIS A 22 -1.51 -8.35 -11.24
C HIS A 22 -1.93 -7.08 -12.01
N LEU A 23 -2.28 -5.99 -11.32
CA LEU A 23 -2.58 -4.72 -11.98
C LEU A 23 -1.35 -4.08 -12.65
N VAL A 24 -0.14 -4.32 -12.12
CA VAL A 24 1.12 -3.95 -12.80
C VAL A 24 1.28 -4.72 -14.10
N ASP A 25 1.04 -6.04 -14.07
CA ASP A 25 1.12 -6.92 -15.23
C ASP A 25 0.11 -6.51 -16.32
N GLU A 26 -1.11 -6.12 -15.94
CA GLU A 26 -2.11 -5.55 -16.84
C GLU A 26 -1.77 -4.13 -17.35
N GLY A 27 -0.68 -3.52 -16.88
CA GLY A 27 -0.28 -2.15 -17.24
C GLY A 27 -1.19 -1.05 -16.70
N ARG A 28 -2.04 -1.36 -15.71
CA ARG A 28 -3.01 -0.40 -15.15
C ARG A 28 -2.40 0.55 -14.13
N LEU A 29 -1.26 0.17 -13.55
CA LEU A 29 -0.44 1.01 -12.69
C LEU A 29 1.03 0.62 -12.81
N LEU A 30 1.93 1.53 -12.43
CA LEU A 30 3.37 1.25 -12.39
C LEU A 30 3.85 1.21 -10.94
N LEU A 31 4.81 0.35 -10.64
CA LEU A 31 5.38 0.24 -9.29
C LEU A 31 5.98 1.57 -8.79
N ASP A 32 6.49 2.38 -9.69
CA ASP A 32 7.13 3.65 -9.37
C ASP A 32 6.18 4.86 -9.52
N ASP A 33 4.88 4.62 -9.76
CA ASP A 33 3.88 5.66 -9.67
C ASP A 33 3.74 6.14 -8.21
N PRO A 34 3.66 7.46 -7.97
CA PRO A 34 3.25 7.99 -6.67
C PRO A 34 1.85 7.51 -6.31
N VAL A 35 1.65 7.01 -5.09
CA VAL A 35 0.34 6.50 -4.64
C VAL A 35 -0.75 7.57 -4.70
N GLY A 36 -0.37 8.84 -4.55
CA GLY A 36 -1.28 9.99 -4.63
C GLY A 36 -2.03 10.11 -5.96
N LYS A 37 -1.52 9.52 -7.05
CA LYS A 37 -2.20 9.41 -8.35
C LYS A 37 -3.51 8.61 -8.27
N TYR A 38 -3.60 7.67 -7.34
CA TYR A 38 -4.73 6.73 -7.20
C TYR A 38 -5.65 7.05 -6.02
N LEU A 39 -5.21 7.91 -5.09
CA LEU A 39 -5.99 8.29 -3.91
C LEU A 39 -6.91 9.48 -4.24
N THR A 40 -8.21 9.19 -4.39
CA THR A 40 -9.20 10.20 -4.84
C THR A 40 -9.97 10.88 -3.70
N LYS A 41 -10.16 10.20 -2.56
CA LYS A 41 -10.95 10.70 -1.41
C LYS A 41 -10.13 11.14 -0.21
N TRP A 42 -8.86 10.73 -0.18
CA TRP A 42 -7.95 10.99 0.91
C TRP A 42 -6.61 11.42 0.32
N LYS A 43 -5.88 12.28 1.02
CA LYS A 43 -4.54 12.72 0.64
C LYS A 43 -3.59 12.39 1.76
N LEU A 44 -2.36 12.04 1.41
CA LEU A 44 -1.24 12.05 2.35
C LEU A 44 -1.21 13.45 2.98
N SER A 45 -1.03 13.51 4.31
CA SER A 45 -0.80 14.78 4.99
C SER A 45 0.40 15.48 4.36
N ASN A 46 0.50 16.80 4.55
CA ASN A 46 1.72 17.52 4.20
C ASN A 46 2.81 17.07 5.18
N LEU A 47 3.40 15.91 4.89
CA LEU A 47 4.57 15.40 5.56
C LEU A 47 5.71 16.41 5.37
N GLU A 48 6.68 16.41 6.27
CA GLU A 48 7.97 17.09 6.03
C GLU A 48 8.73 16.51 4.81
N PHE A 49 8.19 15.46 4.20
CA PHE A 49 8.79 14.71 3.09
C PHE A 49 7.98 14.87 1.80
N ASN A 50 8.66 14.68 0.67
CA ASN A 50 8.05 14.74 -0.65
C ASN A 50 7.07 13.59 -0.87
N ASN A 51 5.76 13.89 -0.88
CA ASN A 51 4.69 12.90 -1.10
C ASN A 51 4.80 12.16 -2.44
N ASN A 52 5.51 12.71 -3.44
CA ASN A 52 5.76 12.00 -4.70
C ASN A 52 6.69 10.80 -4.53
N GLU A 53 7.44 10.73 -3.44
CA GLU A 53 8.31 9.62 -3.13
C GLU A 53 7.58 8.45 -2.45
N VAL A 54 6.31 8.60 -2.09
CA VAL A 54 5.47 7.51 -1.59
C VAL A 54 4.94 6.72 -2.79
N THR A 55 5.77 5.83 -3.33
CA THR A 55 5.43 5.00 -4.49
C THR A 55 4.76 3.69 -4.09
N ILE A 56 4.07 3.05 -5.04
CA ILE A 56 3.46 1.73 -4.86
C ILE A 56 4.51 0.69 -4.42
N ARG A 57 5.70 0.71 -5.03
CA ARG A 57 6.84 -0.13 -4.65
C ARG A 57 7.20 0.03 -3.19
N ARG A 58 7.37 1.27 -2.72
CA ARG A 58 7.77 1.57 -1.34
C ARG A 58 6.70 1.20 -0.32
N LEU A 59 5.42 1.23 -0.69
CA LEU A 59 4.34 0.72 0.15
C LEU A 59 4.37 -0.81 0.26
N LEU A 60 4.54 -1.52 -0.86
CA LEU A 60 4.65 -2.98 -0.90
C LEU A 60 5.86 -3.50 -0.10
N SER A 61 6.95 -2.74 -0.06
CA SER A 61 8.19 -3.11 0.63
C SER A 61 8.35 -2.49 2.02
N HIS A 62 7.34 -1.80 2.57
CA HIS A 62 7.43 -1.14 3.88
C HIS A 62 8.56 -0.10 4.00
N THR A 63 8.92 0.58 2.91
CA THR A 63 9.99 1.62 2.88
C THR A 63 9.44 3.01 2.53
N ALA A 64 8.13 3.20 2.60
CA ALA A 64 7.44 4.47 2.35
C ALA A 64 7.57 5.48 3.52
N GLY A 65 8.15 5.10 4.66
CA GLY A 65 8.27 5.96 5.84
C GLY A 65 6.98 6.09 6.67
N LEU A 66 6.00 5.20 6.46
CA LEU A 66 4.74 5.19 7.21
C LEU A 66 4.87 4.40 8.52
N SER A 67 4.30 4.92 9.60
CA SER A 67 4.22 4.23 10.89
C SER A 67 3.06 3.22 10.92
N ALA A 68 3.28 2.08 11.57
CA ALA A 68 2.27 1.02 11.75
C ALA A 68 1.19 1.37 12.80
N HIS A 69 1.45 2.35 13.66
CA HIS A 69 0.54 2.77 14.72
C HIS A 69 0.15 4.24 14.53
N LYS A 70 -1.08 4.62 14.94
CA LYS A 70 -1.50 6.02 15.00
C LYS A 70 -0.56 6.75 15.98
N GLY A 71 0.42 7.46 15.44
CA GLY A 71 1.39 8.22 16.18
C GLY A 71 2.02 9.23 15.23
N TYR A 72 1.39 10.41 15.18
CA TYR A 72 1.88 11.69 14.70
C TYR A 72 2.91 11.67 13.55
N LEU A 73 2.39 11.91 12.34
CA LEU A 73 2.94 12.93 11.46
C LEU A 73 1.98 14.11 11.52
#